data_AF-A0A928C515-F1
#
_entry.id   AF-A0A928C515-F1
#
_cell.length_a   1.000
_cell.length_b   1.000
_cell.length_c   1.000
_cell.angle_alpha   90.00
_cell.angle_beta   90.00
_cell.angle_gamma   90.00
#
_symmetry.space_group_name_H-M   'P 1'
#
loop_
_entity.id
_entity.type
_entity.pdbx_description
1 polymer ?
#
loop_
_entity_poly.entity_id
_entity_poly.type
_entity_poly.pdbx_seq_one_letter_code
_entity_poly.pdbx_strand_id
1 'polypeptide(L)'
;MDNRNKIEYIVIFISEFAQRYKLSLQESYRYLKKYKALLFLEDQYEIAHTMSYQYMIESMSAYCRRIKGITFQYFFGTEKAISKLNRI
;
A
#
# COMPACT_ATOMS: atom_id res chain seq x y z
N MET A 1 -6.68 1.50 23.07
CA MET A 1 -5.50 1.23 22.23
C MET A 1 -4.87 2.56 21.84
N ASP A 2 -3.54 2.69 21.92
CA ASP A 2 -2.82 3.97 21.68
C ASP A 2 -2.76 4.26 20.16
N ASN A 3 -3.15 5.48 19.76
CA ASN A 3 -3.06 5.94 18.37
C ASN A 3 -1.62 5.84 17.82
N ARG A 4 -0.59 5.93 18.68
CA ARG A 4 0.81 5.78 18.26
C ARG A 4 1.10 4.40 17.67
N ASN A 5 0.57 3.34 18.27
CA ASN A 5 0.80 1.97 17.79
C ASN A 5 0.18 1.74 16.41
N LYS A 6 -1.00 2.34 16.16
CA LYS A 6 -1.65 2.29 14.84
C LYS A 6 -0.83 3.03 13.79
N ILE A 7 -0.36 4.22 14.11
CA ILE A 7 0.47 5.03 13.21
C ILE A 7 1.77 4.30 12.87
N GLU A 8 2.46 3.78 13.89
CA GLU A 8 3.72 3.05 13.71
C GLU A 8 3.53 1.82 12.82
N TYR A 9 2.48 1.02 13.08
CA TYR A 9 2.13 -0.12 12.25
C TYR A 9 1.85 0.28 10.79
N ILE A 10 1.08 1.34 10.56
CA ILE A 10 0.78 1.82 9.20
C ILE A 10 2.07 2.28 8.49
N VAL A 11 2.97 2.99 9.18
CA VAL A 11 4.23 3.44 8.61
C VAL A 11 5.11 2.25 8.22
N ILE A 12 5.27 1.26 9.10
CA ILE A 12 6.02 0.03 8.81
C ILE A 12 5.36 -0.72 7.65
N PHE A 13 4.04 -0.86 7.66
CA PHE A 13 3.30 -1.53 6.60
C PHE A 13 3.56 -0.90 5.23
N ILE A 14 3.54 0.43 5.13
CA ILE A 14 3.83 1.14 3.87
C ILE A 14 5.29 0.89 3.43
N SER A 15 6.22 0.86 4.37
CA SER A 15 7.63 0.55 4.09
C SER A 15 7.82 -0.87 3.55
N GLU A 16 7.23 -1.87 4.22
CA GLU A 16 7.26 -3.27 3.81
C GLU A 16 6.59 -3.47 2.44
N PHE A 17 5.47 -2.78 2.20
CA PHE A 17 4.79 -2.78 0.91
C PHE A 17 5.68 -2.21 -0.20
N ALA A 18 6.36 -1.10 0.08
CA ALA A 18 7.27 -0.45 -0.86
C ALA A 18 8.43 -1.38 -1.24
N GLN A 19 9.04 -2.03 -0.24
CA GLN A 19 10.11 -3.02 -0.44
C GLN A 19 9.61 -4.21 -1.27
N ARG A 20 8.45 -4.79 -0.93
CA ARG A 20 7.87 -5.97 -1.60
C ARG A 20 7.60 -5.75 -3.09
N TYR A 21 7.25 -4.53 -3.47
CA TYR A 21 6.86 -4.16 -4.84
C TYR A 21 7.86 -3.25 -5.57
N LYS A 22 9.01 -2.96 -4.96
CA LYS A 22 10.07 -2.09 -5.51
C LYS A 22 9.54 -0.71 -5.92
N LEU A 23 8.79 -0.11 -5.00
CA LEU A 23 8.19 1.21 -5.12
C LEU A 23 8.87 2.17 -4.16
N SER A 24 8.77 3.46 -4.44
CA SER A 24 9.03 4.47 -3.42
C SER A 24 7.96 4.43 -2.32
N LEU A 25 8.30 4.96 -1.15
CA LEU A 25 7.36 5.12 -0.05
C LEU A 25 6.14 5.97 -0.47
N GLN A 26 6.37 7.01 -1.28
CA GLN A 26 5.32 7.90 -1.78
C GLN A 26 4.38 7.22 -2.78
N GLU A 27 4.91 6.42 -3.71
CA GLU A 27 4.10 5.60 -4.63
C GLU A 27 3.24 4.60 -3.85
N SER A 28 3.82 3.93 -2.86
CA SER A 28 3.13 2.96 -2.00
C SER A 28 2.01 3.60 -1.19
N TYR A 29 2.29 4.73 -0.53
CA TYR A 29 1.30 5.49 0.22
C TYR A 29 0.15 5.94 -0.69
N ARG A 30 0.46 6.54 -1.85
CA ARG A 30 -0.57 7.02 -2.80
C ARG A 30 -1.45 5.87 -3.27
N TYR A 31 -0.86 4.73 -3.60
CA TYR A 31 -1.59 3.54 -4.04
C TYR A 31 -2.53 3.02 -2.93
N LEU A 32 -2.00 2.76 -1.73
CA LEU A 32 -2.77 2.23 -0.60
C LEU A 32 -3.88 3.20 -0.16
N LYS A 33 -3.61 4.50 -0.14
CA LYS A 33 -4.60 5.54 0.16
C LYS A 33 -5.71 5.59 -0.88
N LYS A 34 -5.35 5.60 -2.18
CA LYS A 34 -6.30 5.70 -3.30
C LYS A 34 -7.36 4.60 -3.25
N TYR A 35 -6.96 3.38 -2.87
CA TYR A 35 -7.85 2.22 -2.78
C TYR A 35 -8.36 1.95 -1.37
N LYS A 36 -8.26 2.93 -0.45
CA LYS A 36 -8.76 2.85 0.93
C LYS A 36 -8.17 1.70 1.77
N ALA A 37 -7.04 1.13 1.36
CA ALA A 37 -6.35 0.09 2.13
C ALA A 37 -5.85 0.62 3.48
N LEU A 38 -5.40 1.88 3.54
CA LEU A 38 -4.96 2.48 4.82
C LEU A 38 -6.11 2.61 5.83
N LEU A 39 -7.30 3.00 5.35
CA LEU A 39 -8.50 3.07 6.18
C LEU A 39 -8.88 1.69 6.70
N PHE A 40 -8.82 0.66 5.84
CA PHE A 40 -9.06 -0.72 6.26
C PHE A 40 -8.07 -1.16 7.36
N LEU A 41 -6.78 -0.85 7.23
CA LEU A 41 -5.77 -1.21 8.23
C LEU A 41 -5.97 -0.48 9.56
N GLU A 42 -6.48 0.75 9.53
CA GLU A 42 -6.81 1.53 10.72
C GLU A 42 -8.05 0.97 11.45
N ASP A 43 -9.09 0.63 10.67
CA ASP A 43 -10.35 0.06 11.16
C ASP A 43 -10.17 -1.36 11.70
N GLN A 44 -9.35 -2.18 11.02
CA GLN A 44 -9.09 -3.58 11.35
C GLN A 44 -7.78 -3.78 12.09
N TYR A 45 -7.24 -2.73 12.70
CA TYR A 45 -5.93 -2.75 13.34
C TYR A 45 -5.78 -3.91 14.32
N GLU A 46 -6.76 -4.15 15.19
CA GLU A 46 -6.72 -5.20 16.24
C GLU A 46 -6.47 -6.61 15.67
N ILE A 47 -6.84 -6.84 14.42
CA ILE A 47 -6.61 -8.11 13.72
C ILE A 47 -5.32 -8.00 12.89
N ALA A 48 -5.20 -6.94 12.10
CA ALA A 48 -4.12 -6.75 11.15
C ALA A 48 -2.72 -6.78 11.79
N HIS A 49 -2.56 -6.22 13.00
CA HIS A 49 -1.27 -6.16 13.68
C HIS A 49 -0.79 -7.51 14.24
N THR A 50 -1.71 -8.48 14.39
CA THR A 50 -1.39 -9.84 14.85
C THR A 50 -0.94 -10.76 13.71
N MET A 51 -1.18 -10.34 12.47
CA MET A 51 -0.84 -11.09 11.27
C MET A 51 0.55 -10.71 10.77
N SER A 52 1.19 -11.60 10.02
CA SER A 52 2.48 -11.29 9.40
C SER A 52 2.34 -10.19 8.34
N TYR A 53 3.37 -9.35 8.20
CA TYR A 53 3.40 -8.31 7.16
C TYR A 53 3.25 -8.91 5.76
N GLN A 54 3.88 -10.06 5.47
CA GLN A 54 3.74 -10.73 4.19
C GLN A 54 2.28 -11.07 3.86
N TYR A 55 1.56 -11.68 4.80
CA TYR A 55 0.15 -12.02 4.63
C TYR A 55 -0.72 -10.76 4.43
N MET A 56 -0.49 -9.73 5.24
CA MET A 56 -1.24 -8.48 5.16
C MET A 56 -0.96 -7.72 3.85
N ILE A 57 0.27 -7.73 3.36
CA ILE A 57 0.64 -7.14 2.07
C ILE A 57 -0.07 -7.85 0.92
N GLU A 58 -0.08 -9.18 0.91
CA GLU A 58 -0.78 -9.96 -0.12
C GLU A 58 -2.29 -9.72 -0.08
N SER A 59 -2.86 -9.69 1.13
CA SER A 59 -4.28 -9.41 1.38
C SER A 59 -4.67 -8.01 0.92
N MET A 60 -3.91 -6.97 1.29
CA MET A 60 -4.17 -5.60 0.86
C MET A 60 -3.97 -5.41 -0.64
N SER A 61 -3.01 -6.12 -1.23
CA SER A 61 -2.82 -6.12 -2.67
C SER A 61 -4.01 -6.76 -3.39
N ALA A 62 -4.55 -7.86 -2.86
CA ALA A 62 -5.76 -8.49 -3.37
C ALA A 62 -7.00 -7.60 -3.19
N TYR A 63 -7.14 -6.98 -2.02
CA TYR A 63 -8.20 -6.01 -1.71
C TYR A 63 -8.20 -4.86 -2.72
N CYS A 64 -7.04 -4.22 -2.93
CA CYS A 64 -6.90 -3.13 -3.89
C CYS A 64 -7.23 -3.58 -5.33
N ARG A 65 -6.82 -4.80 -5.73
CA ARG A 65 -7.14 -5.37 -7.06
C ARG A 65 -8.64 -5.66 -7.25
N ARG A 66 -9.35 -6.06 -6.19
CA ARG A 66 -10.79 -6.38 -6.24
C ARG A 66 -11.65 -5.12 -6.32
N ILE A 67 -11.21 -4.02 -5.71
CA ILE A 67 -11.98 -2.78 -5.71
C ILE A 67 -12.11 -2.18 -7.11
N LYS A 68 -11.12 -2.35 -8.03
CA LYS A 68 -11.27 -2.17 -9.50
C LYS A 68 -10.25 -2.99 -10.30
N GLY A 69 -10.71 -3.76 -11.29
CA GLY A 69 -9.92 -4.69 -12.10
C GLY A 69 -8.67 -4.10 -12.76
N ILE A 70 -7.57 -4.86 -12.70
CA ILE A 70 -6.32 -4.67 -13.45
C ILE A 70 -5.66 -3.29 -13.22
N THR A 71 -5.06 -3.02 -12.06
CA THR A 71 -4.14 -1.87 -11.97
C THR A 71 -3.08 -1.95 -10.86
N PHE A 72 -2.41 -3.09 -10.68
CA PHE A 72 -1.10 -3.06 -9.97
C PHE A 72 0.02 -2.73 -10.97
N GLN A 73 0.12 -3.49 -12.06
CA GLN A 73 1.13 -3.27 -13.11
C GLN A 73 0.93 -1.94 -13.86
N TYR A 74 -0.31 -1.58 -14.19
CA TYR A 74 -0.64 -0.39 -15.00
C TYR A 74 -0.43 0.94 -14.24
N PHE A 75 -0.64 0.97 -12.92
CA PHE A 75 -0.53 2.21 -12.15
C PHE A 75 0.94 2.63 -12.04
N PHE A 76 1.83 1.68 -11.72
CA PHE A 76 3.26 1.93 -11.63
C PHE A 76 3.96 1.98 -13.00
N GLY A 77 3.48 1.20 -13.98
CA GLY A 77 4.02 1.24 -15.35
C GLY A 77 3.79 2.59 -16.04
N THR A 78 2.60 3.20 -15.85
CA THR A 78 2.27 4.50 -16.45
C THR A 78 2.88 5.67 -15.69
N GLU A 79 2.88 5.69 -14.35
CA GLU A 79 3.54 6.78 -13.59
C GLU A 79 5.06 6.83 -13.83
N LYS A 80 5.73 5.66 -13.90
CA LYS A 80 7.15 5.61 -14.27
C LYS A 80 7.40 6.05 -15.71
N ALA A 81 6.53 5.68 -16.66
CA ALA A 81 6.63 6.14 -18.04
C ALA A 81 6.44 7.66 -18.17
N ILE A 82 5.42 8.22 -17.50
CA ILE A 82 5.10 9.66 -17.51
C ILE A 82 6.22 10.48 -16.85
N SER A 83 6.74 10.04 -15.70
CA SER A 83 7.84 10.75 -15.03
C SER A 83 9.13 10.76 -15.85
N LYS A 84 9.36 9.75 -16.69
CA LYS A 84 10.49 9.69 -17.62
C LYS A 84 10.30 10.60 -18.83
N LEU A 85 9.07 10.74 -19.32
CA LEU A 85 8.68 11.68 -20.39
C LEU A 85 8.87 13.14 -19.99
N ASN A 86 8.51 13.52 -18.76
CA ASN A 86 8.65 14.89 -18.26
C ASN A 86 10.10 15.30 -17.90
N ARG A 87 11.07 14.42 -18.12
CA ARG A 87 12.51 14.64 -17.89
C ARG A 87 13.32 14.80 -19.19
N ILE A 88 12.63 14.81 -20.34
CA ILE A 88 13.16 15.07 -21.68
C ILE A 88 12.65 16.45 -22.11
#